data_AF-A0A4Q3KG47-F1
#
_entry.id   AF-A0A4Q3KG47-F1
#
_cell.length_a   1.000
_cell.length_b   1.000
_cell.length_c   1.000
_cell.angle_alpha   90.00
_cell.angle_beta   90.00
_cell.angle_gamma   90.00
#
_symmetry.space_group_name_H-M   'P 1'
#
loop_
_entity.id
_entity.type
_entity.pdbx_description
1 polymer ?
#
loop_
_entity_poly.entity_id
_entity_poly.type
_entity_poly.pdbx_seq_one_letter_code
_entity_poly.pdbx_strand_id
1 'polypeptide(L)' 'MVKTTEIILFLRQQGLSQTEIAKRSGVPQCRISRWERGDVARAADDALKLAELARGMGAPSSLPSSRAVAHG' A
#
# COMPACT_ATOMS: atom_id res chain seq x y z
N MET A 1 -3.97 12.36 7.00
CA MET A 1 -4.37 11.59 5.81
C MET A 1 -3.33 10.51 5.62
N VAL A 2 -3.74 9.24 5.60
CA VAL A 2 -2.81 8.11 5.46
C VAL A 2 -2.13 8.18 4.09
N LYS A 3 -0.81 8.02 4.05
CA LYS A 3 -0.03 8.05 2.81
C LYS A 3 -0.17 6.72 2.08
N THR A 4 -0.18 6.74 0.75
CA THR A 4 -0.24 5.53 -0.07
C THR A 4 0.87 4.53 0.29
N THR A 5 2.07 5.01 0.59
CA THR A 5 3.21 4.18 1.00
C THR A 5 2.95 3.46 2.34
N GLU A 6 2.26 4.09 3.29
CA GLU A 6 1.91 3.46 4.58
C GLU A 6 0.89 2.34 4.39
N ILE A 7 -0.07 2.54 3.48
CA ILE A 7 -1.05 1.54 3.10
C ILE A 7 -0.37 0.32 2.49
N ILE A 8 0.54 0.55 1.53
CA ILE A 8 1.29 -0.53 0.89
C ILE A 8 2.12 -1.29 1.93
N LEU A 9 2.83 -0.58 2.82
CA LEU A 9 3.62 -1.20 3.87
C LEU A 9 2.77 -2.08 4.81
N PHE A 10 1.57 -1.62 5.20
CA PHE A 10 0.64 -2.43 5.99
C PHE A 10 0.27 -3.73 5.25
N LEU A 11 -0.13 -3.62 3.97
CA LEU A 11 -0.50 -4.77 3.15
C LEU A 11 0.66 -5.78 3.00
N ARG A 12 1.90 -5.28 2.86
CA ARG A 12 3.12 -6.10 2.86
C ARG A 12 3.31 -6.84 4.18
N GLN A 13 3.03 -6.20 5.32
CA GLN A 13 3.11 -6.85 6.65
C GLN A 13 2.02 -7.90 6.88
N GLN A 14 0.90 -7.82 6.15
CA GLN A 14 -0.10 -8.89 6.10
C GLN A 14 0.34 -10.08 5.22
N GLY A 15 1.57 -10.05 4.70
CA GLY A 15 2.16 -11.13 3.89
C GLY A 15 1.85 -11.04 2.39
N LEU A 16 1.17 -10.00 1.92
CA LEU A 16 0.87 -9.87 0.49
C LEU A 16 2.11 -9.39 -0.29
N SER A 17 2.40 -10.04 -1.42
CA SER A 17 3.35 -9.51 -2.39
C SER A 17 2.76 -8.31 -3.17
N GLN A 18 3.60 -7.52 -3.84
CA GLN A 18 3.13 -6.42 -4.70
C GLN A 18 2.17 -6.91 -5.80
N THR A 19 2.42 -8.10 -6.36
CA THR A 19 1.56 -8.72 -7.38
C THR A 19 0.20 -9.11 -6.80
N GLU A 20 0.15 -9.61 -5.57
CA GLU A 20 -1.12 -9.91 -4.90
C GLU A 20 -1.88 -8.64 -4.53
N ILE A 21 -1.19 -7.60 -4.05
CA ILE A 21 -1.81 -6.29 -3.80
C ILE A 21 -2.42 -5.77 -5.10
N ALA A 22 -1.70 -5.87 -6.22
CA ALA A 22 -2.20 -5.45 -7.52
C ALA A 22 -3.45 -6.22 -7.94
N LYS A 23 -3.43 -7.56 -7.83
CA LYS A 23 -4.57 -8.42 -8.16
C LYS A 23 -5.80 -8.11 -7.30
N ARG A 24 -5.61 -7.86 -6.00
CA ARG A 24 -6.71 -7.63 -5.05
C ARG A 24 -7.26 -6.21 -5.08
N SER A 25 -6.41 -5.20 -5.32
CA SER A 25 -6.83 -3.79 -5.38
C SER A 25 -7.19 -3.31 -6.79
N GLY A 26 -6.81 -4.04 -7.84
CA GLY A 26 -6.91 -3.58 -9.22
C GLY A 26 -5.93 -2.48 -9.60
N VAL A 27 -4.99 -2.11 -8.71
CA VAL A 27 -3.93 -1.14 -9.01
C VAL A 27 -2.77 -1.85 -9.70
N PRO A 28 -2.22 -1.34 -10.82
CA PRO A 28 -1.09 -1.98 -11.48
C PRO A 28 0.14 -2.14 -10.57
N GLN A 29 0.77 -3.31 -10.59
CA GLN A 29 1.96 -3.61 -9.76
C GLN A 29 3.10 -2.60 -10.00
N CYS A 30 3.31 -2.18 -11.24
CA CYS A 30 4.32 -1.18 -11.59
C CYS A 30 4.09 0.18 -10.90
N ARG A 31 2.83 0.54 -10.61
CA ARG A 31 2.45 1.76 -9.90
C ARG A 31 2.75 1.62 -8.40
N ILE A 32 2.43 0.47 -7.81
CA ILE A 32 2.78 0.13 -6.41
C ILE A 32 4.30 0.21 -6.21
N SER A 33 5.09 -0.40 -7.10
CA SER A 33 6.56 -0.36 -7.02
C SER A 33 7.13 1.06 -7.08
N ARG A 34 6.56 1.95 -7.91
CA ARG A 34 6.98 3.37 -7.94
C ARG A 34 6.70 4.07 -6.62
N TRP A 35 5.55 3.84 -6.01
CA TRP A 35 5.18 4.47 -4.74
C TRP A 35 5.99 3.99 -3.55
N GLU A 36 6.38 2.72 -3.53
CA GLU A 36 7.34 2.21 -2.52
C GLU A 36 8.73 2.81 -2.69
N ARG A 37 9.12 3.17 -3.91
CA ARG A 37 10.38 3.87 -4.22
C ARG A 37 10.34 5.37 -3.98
N GLY A 38 9.23 5.90 -3.44
CA GLY A 38 9.09 7.31 -3.07
C GLY A 38 8.45 8.21 -4.12
N ASP A 39 7.91 7.66 -5.21
CA ASP A 39 7.07 8.44 -6.12
C ASP A 39 5.73 8.79 -5.44
N VAL A 40 5.18 9.96 -5.75
CA VAL A 40 3.94 10.44 -5.13
C VAL A 40 2.74 9.94 -5.92
N ALA A 41 1.74 9.37 -5.24
CA ALA A 41 0.47 9.01 -5.85
C ALA A 41 -0.26 10.28 -6.32
N ARG A 42 -0.14 10.59 -7.63
CA ARG A 42 -0.87 11.69 -8.27
C ARG A 42 -2.34 11.35 -8.58
N ALA A 43 -2.67 10.05 -8.63
CA ALA A 43 -4.03 9.57 -8.91
C ALA A 43 -4.72 9.17 -7.61
N ALA A 44 -5.76 9.91 -7.23
CA ALA A 44 -6.52 9.69 -6.00
C ALA A 44 -7.24 8.33 -6.00
N ASP A 45 -7.76 7.88 -7.14
CA ASP A 45 -8.59 6.67 -7.24
C ASP A 45 -7.86 5.39 -6.84
N ASP A 46 -6.59 5.25 -7.23
CA ASP A 46 -5.81 4.06 -6.89
C ASP A 46 -5.36 4.07 -5.43
N ALA A 47 -5.10 5.25 -4.87
CA ALA A 47 -4.84 5.37 -3.44
C ALA A 47 -6.08 4.98 -2.62
N LEU A 48 -7.28 5.31 -3.10
CA LEU A 48 -8.55 4.89 -2.50
C LEU A 48 -8.74 3.37 -2.56
N LYS A 49 -8.50 2.72 -3.70
CA LYS A 49 -8.58 1.25 -3.83
C LYS A 49 -7.64 0.53 -2.85
N LEU A 50 -6.42 1.03 -2.69
CA LEU A 50 -5.48 0.49 -1.71
C LEU A 50 -6.00 0.71 -0.28
N ALA A 51 -6.57 1.88 0.03
CA ALA A 51 -7.15 2.18 1.33
C ALA A 51 -8.35 1.26 1.65
N GLU A 52 -9.23 1.00 0.67
CA GLU A 52 -10.35 0.05 0.81
C GLU A 52 -9.86 -1.36 1.09
N LEU A 53 -8.88 -1.83 0.32
CA LEU A 53 -8.28 -3.15 0.51
C LEU A 53 -7.68 -3.28 1.93
N ALA A 54 -6.94 -2.26 2.38
CA ALA A 54 -6.35 -2.25 3.72
C ALA A 54 -7.41 -2.22 4.83
N ARG A 55 -8.47 -1.41 4.67
CA ARG A 55 -9.60 -1.40 5.62
C ARG A 55 -10.30 -2.75 5.71
N GLY A 56 -10.47 -3.45 4.59
CA GLY A 56 -11.01 -4.82 4.56
C GLY A 56 -10.16 -5.84 5.34
N MET A 57 -8.87 -5.53 5.56
CA MET A 57 -7.93 -6.33 6.37
C MET A 57 -7.73 -5.78 7.80
N GLY A 58 -8.57 -4.83 8.24
CA GLY A 58 -8.51 -4.28 9.60
C GLY A 58 -7.49 -3.18 9.82
N ALA A 59 -7.02 -2.52 8.75
CA ALA A 59 -6.15 -1.35 8.89
C ALA A 59 -6.82 -0.25 9.74
N PRO A 60 -6.15 0.29 10.77
CA PRO A 60 -6.65 1.43 11.53
C PRO A 60 -6.72 2.69 10.64
N SER A 61 -7.61 3.62 10.98
CA SER A 61 -7.79 4.90 10.25
C SER A 61 -6.57 5.83 10.29
N SER A 62 -5.58 5.49 11.11
CA SER A 62 -4.25 6.10 11.15
C SER A 62 -3.22 4.98 11.16
N LEU A 63 -2.57 4.72 10.01
CA LEU A 63 -1.48 3.76 9.95
C LEU A 63 -0.20 4.43 10.50
N PRO A 64 0.55 3.77 11.38
CA PRO A 64 1.85 4.28 11.81
C PRO A 64 2.81 4.27 10.61
N SER A 65 3.47 5.40 10.37
CA SER A 65 4.56 5.50 9.40
C SER A 65 5.76 4.69 9.90
N SER A 66 5.79 3.38 9.61
CA SER A 66 6.89 2.53 10.05
C SER A 66 8.14 2.72 9.16
N ARG A 67 9.26 2.98 9.84
CA ARG A 67 10.61 2.92 9.27
C ARG A 67 11.16 1.51 9.54
N ALA A 68 11.63 0.87 8.46
CA ALA A 68 12.41 -0.37 8.42
C ALA A 68 11.64 -1.71 8.54
N VAL A 69 11.57 -2.41 7.41
CA VAL A 69 11.89 -3.85 7.38
C VAL A 69 13.07 -4.03 6.41
N ALA A 70 14.26 -4.13 6.99
CA ALA A 70 15.40 -4.73 6.32
C ALA A 70 15.05 -6.20 6.07
N HIS A 71 15.16 -6.66 4.82
CA HIS A 71 15.00 -8.06 4.49
C HIS A 71 16.31 -8.54 3.87
N GLY A 72 16.98 -9.46 4.58
CA GLY A 72 17.97 -10.41 4.05
C GLY A 72 19.27 -9.83 3.54
#